data_AF-A0A6L3XSW8-F1
#
_entry.id   AF-A0A6L3XSW8-F1
#
_cell.length_a   1.000
_cell.length_b   1.000
_cell.length_c   1.000
_cell.angle_alpha   90.00
_cell.angle_beta   90.00
_cell.angle_gamma   90.00
#
_symmetry.space_group_name_H-M   'P 1'
#
loop_
_entity.id
_entity.type
_entity.pdbx_description
1 polymer ?
#
loop_
_entity_poly.entity_id
_entity_poly.type
_entity_poly.pdbx_seq_one_letter_code
_entity_poly.pdbx_strand_id
1 'polypeptide(L)'
;MGILERTLRAISPGWAAARERDRLRLNAYEAANPSRLHKAKKQSQSADTSVFAAGQSLREQARWLDENHDLVIGLFDKMEDRVIGAHGIHVEP
;
A
#
# COMPACT_ATOMS: atom_id res chain seq x y z
N MET A 1 -12.25 8.17 16.76
CA MET A 1 -11.99 9.60 16.56
C MET A 1 -12.87 10.39 17.51
N GLY A 2 -12.34 10.73 18.68
CA GLY A 2 -13.07 11.47 19.70
C GLY A 2 -13.33 12.92 19.30
N ILE A 3 -14.20 13.59 20.05
CA ILE A 3 -14.56 15.01 19.85
C ILE A 3 -13.30 15.92 19.97
N LEU A 4 -12.38 15.57 20.88
CA LEU A 4 -11.10 16.26 21.08
C LEU A 4 -10.17 16.19 19.85
N GLU A 5 -10.09 15.05 19.16
CA GLU A 5 -9.23 14.92 17.97
C GLU A 5 -9.78 15.76 16.80
N ARG A 6 -11.10 15.92 16.73
CA ARG A 6 -11.77 16.74 15.72
C ARG A 6 -11.55 18.23 15.95
N THR A 7 -11.61 18.70 17.20
CA THR A 7 -11.34 20.10 17.54
C THR A 7 -9.84 20.42 17.40
N LEU A 8 -8.95 19.52 17.80
CA LEU A 8 -7.51 19.68 17.62
C LEU A 8 -7.07 19.71 16.16
N ARG A 9 -7.72 18.94 15.28
CA ARG A 9 -7.45 18.98 13.85
C ARG A 9 -7.86 20.32 13.21
N ALA A 10 -8.89 20.95 13.73
CA ALA A 10 -9.36 22.26 13.26
C ALA A 10 -8.48 23.42 13.75
N ILE A 11 -7.95 23.34 14.98
CA ILE A 11 -7.15 24.40 15.59
C ILE A 11 -5.65 24.26 15.26
N SER A 12 -5.13 23.04 15.27
CA SER A 12 -3.69 22.76 15.14
C SER A 12 -3.44 21.44 14.38
N PRO A 13 -3.39 21.48 13.04
CA PRO A 13 -3.26 20.25 12.24
C PRO A 13 -1.94 19.52 12.49
N GLY A 14 -0.83 20.22 12.74
CA GLY A 14 0.47 19.61 13.01
C GLY A 14 0.51 18.82 14.32
N TRP A 15 -0.10 19.35 15.38
CA TRP A 15 -0.16 18.67 16.67
C TRP A 15 -1.10 17.46 16.65
N ALA A 16 -2.25 17.60 15.97
CA ALA A 16 -3.16 16.48 15.73
C ALA A 16 -2.48 15.35 14.94
N ALA A 17 -1.71 15.67 13.89
CA ALA A 17 -0.97 14.69 13.09
C ALA A 17 0.14 13.98 13.91
N ALA A 18 0.90 14.74 14.72
CA ALA A 18 1.91 14.15 15.59
C ALA A 18 1.30 13.18 16.60
N ARG A 19 0.18 13.56 17.23
CA ARG A 19 -0.54 12.72 18.20
C ARG A 19 -1.10 11.45 17.57
N GLU A 20 -1.70 11.55 16.39
CA GLU A 20 -2.19 10.39 15.63
C GLU A 20 -1.06 9.41 15.29
N ARG A 21 0.07 9.94 14.83
CA ARG A 21 1.27 9.14 14.55
C ARG A 21 1.79 8.42 15.79
N ASP A 22 1.82 9.09 16.94
CA ASP A 22 2.29 8.49 18.19
C ASP A 22 1.29 7.44 18.72
N ARG A 23 -0.02 7.68 18.56
CA ARG A 23 -1.07 6.69 18.85
C ARG A 23 -0.91 5.44 17.97
N LEU A 24 -0.67 5.61 16.68
CA LEU A 24 -0.44 4.49 15.77
C LEU A 24 0.81 3.69 16.17
N ARG A 25 1.89 4.35 16.59
CA ARG A 25 3.11 3.70 17.08
C ARG A 25 2.85 2.91 18.36
N LEU A 26 2.12 3.48 19.30
CA LEU A 26 1.74 2.79 20.54
C LEU A 26 0.89 1.56 20.26
N ASN A 27 -0.12 1.69 19.38
CA ASN A 27 -0.96 0.56 18.98
C ASN A 27 -0.15 -0.54 18.28
N ALA A 28 0.81 -0.18 17.43
CA ALA A 28 1.68 -1.15 16.76
C ALA A 28 2.60 -1.87 17.76
N TYR A 29 3.16 -1.13 18.73
CA TYR A 29 3.96 -1.70 19.81
C TYR A 29 3.13 -2.65 20.70
N GLU A 30 1.90 -2.25 21.03
CA GLU A 30 0.97 -3.06 21.81
C GLU A 30 0.55 -4.33 21.06
N ALA A 31 0.29 -4.24 19.75
CA ALA A 31 -0.06 -5.39 18.91
C ALA A 31 1.09 -6.40 18.76
N ALA A 32 2.35 -5.94 18.80
CA ALA A 32 3.52 -6.80 18.70
C ALA A 32 3.79 -7.59 19.99
N ASN A 33 3.29 -7.13 21.14
CA ASN A 33 3.45 -7.80 22.43
C ASN A 33 2.25 -8.70 22.74
N PRO A 34 2.37 -10.03 22.62
CA PRO A 34 1.27 -10.93 22.95
C PRO A 34 0.95 -10.85 24.45
N SER A 35 -0.30 -10.49 24.78
CA SER A 35 -0.76 -10.39 26.17
C SER A 35 -1.95 -11.32 26.42
N ARG A 36 -2.34 -11.47 27.69
CA ARG A 36 -3.52 -12.29 28.06
C ARG A 36 -4.80 -11.83 27.37
N LEU A 37 -4.95 -10.51 27.17
CA LEU A 37 -6.08 -9.89 26.46
C LEU A 37 -5.82 -9.76 24.95
N HIS A 38 -4.56 -9.82 24.52
CA HIS A 38 -4.11 -9.72 23.13
C HIS A 38 -3.47 -11.04 22.69
N LYS A 39 -4.26 -12.11 22.63
CA LYS A 39 -3.79 -13.41 22.13
C LYS A 39 -3.50 -13.30 20.64
N ALA A 40 -2.31 -13.74 20.22
CA ALA A 40 -1.98 -13.87 18.81
C ALA A 40 -3.06 -14.71 18.11
N LYS A 41 -3.69 -14.15 17.07
CA LYS A 41 -4.64 -14.89 16.23
C LYS A 41 -3.85 -15.94 15.45
N LYS A 42 -3.86 -17.17 15.96
CA LYS A 42 -3.27 -18.31 15.26
C LYS A 42 -4.24 -18.75 14.16
N GLN A 43 -3.75 -18.81 12.93
CA GLN A 43 -4.51 -19.40 11.84
C GLN A 43 -4.55 -20.91 12.06
N SER A 44 -5.75 -21.47 12.25
CA SER A 44 -5.92 -22.91 12.53
C SER A 44 -5.68 -23.81 11.31
N GLN A 45 -5.58 -23.20 10.12
CA GLN A 45 -5.34 -23.90 8.86
C GLN A 45 -3.88 -24.37 8.82
N SER A 46 -3.64 -25.57 8.29
CA SER A 46 -2.29 -26.04 7.98
C SER A 46 -1.55 -24.98 7.14
N ALA A 47 -0.23 -24.85 7.34
CA ALA A 47 0.59 -23.97 6.52
C ALA A 47 0.42 -24.30 5.02
N ASP A 48 0.24 -25.58 4.69
CA ASP A 48 0.02 -26.00 3.31
C ASP A 48 -1.34 -25.53 2.79
N THR A 49 -2.40 -25.53 3.61
CA THR A 49 -3.73 -25.09 3.18
C THR A 49 -3.83 -23.58 3.05
N SER A 50 -3.12 -22.83 3.90
CA SER A 50 -3.03 -21.37 3.79
C SER A 50 -2.19 -20.93 2.58
N VAL A 51 -1.06 -21.59 2.32
CA VAL A 51 -0.21 -21.33 1.15
C VAL A 51 -0.91 -21.76 -0.13
N PHE A 52 -1.62 -22.89 -0.14
CA PHE A 52 -2.40 -23.34 -1.29
C PHE A 52 -3.52 -22.35 -1.64
N ALA A 53 -4.27 -21.88 -0.64
CA ALA A 53 -5.32 -20.87 -0.84
C ALA A 53 -4.76 -19.52 -1.33
N ALA A 54 -3.60 -19.10 -0.81
CA ALA A 54 -2.92 -17.88 -1.26
C ALA A 54 -2.26 -18.02 -2.64
N GLY A 55 -1.88 -19.24 -3.04
CA GLY A 55 -1.20 -19.48 -4.31
C GLY A 55 -2.05 -19.20 -5.55
N GLN A 56 -3.37 -19.38 -5.45
CA GLN A 56 -4.29 -19.03 -6.53
C GLN A 56 -4.42 -17.50 -6.67
N SER A 57 -4.64 -16.78 -5.57
CA SER A 57 -4.82 -15.33 -5.60
C SER A 57 -3.55 -14.59 -6.04
N LEU A 58 -2.36 -15.10 -5.69
CA LEU A 58 -1.08 -14.56 -6.17
C LEU A 58 -0.89 -14.77 -7.68
N ARG A 59 -1.30 -15.93 -8.22
CA ARG A 59 -1.24 -16.20 -9.67
C ARG A 59 -2.20 -15.31 -10.45
N GLU A 60 -3.41 -15.10 -9.93
CA GLU A 60 -4.40 -14.21 -10.55
C GLU A 60 -3.93 -12.76 -10.55
N GLN A 61 -3.35 -12.28 -9.44
CA GLN A 61 -2.74 -10.95 -9.36
C GLN A 61 -1.55 -10.80 -10.32
N ALA A 62 -0.70 -11.83 -10.45
CA ALA A 62 0.42 -11.81 -11.39
C ALA A 62 -0.06 -11.77 -12.85
N ARG A 63 -1.08 -12.55 -13.22
CA ARG A 63 -1.70 -12.48 -14.57
C ARG A 63 -2.29 -11.11 -14.85
N TRP A 64 -3.06 -10.57 -13.90
CA TRP A 64 -3.64 -9.24 -14.05
C TRP A 64 -2.54 -8.18 -14.25
N LEU A 65 -1.45 -8.25 -13.50
CA LEU A 65 -0.32 -7.33 -13.68
C LEU A 65 0.32 -7.47 -15.07
N ASP A 66 0.56 -8.70 -15.53
CA ASP A 66 1.16 -8.99 -16.84
C ASP A 66 0.27 -8.50 -17.99
N GLU A 67 -1.04 -8.78 -17.92
CA GLU A 67 -2.04 -8.33 -18.91
C GLU A 67 -2.13 -6.80 -18.99
N ASN A 68 -2.02 -6.10 -17.85
CA ASN A 68 -2.10 -4.64 -17.81
C ASN A 68 -0.77 -3.94 -18.07
N HIS A 69 0.35 -4.66 -17.98
CA HIS A 69 1.68 -4.08 -18.16
C HIS A 69 1.86 -3.53 -19.58
N ASP A 70 1.45 -4.29 -20.59
CA ASP A 70 1.53 -3.89 -22.01
C ASP A 70 0.68 -2.64 -22.32
N LEU A 71 -0.51 -2.54 -21.71
CA LEU A 71 -1.38 -1.36 -21.85
C LEU A 71 -0.72 -0.09 -21.29
N VAL A 72 -0.04 -0.20 -20.15
CA VAL A 72 0.65 0.93 -19.52
C VAL A 72 1.86 1.36 -20.33
N ILE A 73 2.65 0.42 -20.86
CA ILE A 73 3.78 0.73 -21.75
C ILE A 73 3.29 1.43 -23.01
N GLY A 74 2.31 0.85 -23.72
CA GLY A 74 1.79 1.44 -24.95
C GLY A 74 1.17 2.83 -24.74
N LEU A 75 0.56 3.08 -23.58
CA LEU A 75 0.09 4.41 -23.22
C LEU A 75 1.25 5.40 -23.09
N PHE A 76 2.31 5.04 -22.38
CA PHE A 76 3.47 5.90 -22.21
C PHE A 76 4.22 6.14 -23.52
N ASP A 77 4.41 5.11 -24.35
CA ASP A 77 5.02 5.26 -25.68
C ASP A 77 4.21 6.22 -26.56
N LYS A 78 2.88 6.12 -26.54
CA LYS A 78 2.03 7.04 -27.32
C LYS A 78 2.03 8.46 -26.76
N MET A 79 2.18 8.62 -25.45
CA MET A 79 2.35 9.92 -24.84
C MET A 79 3.71 10.52 -25.21
N GLU A 80 4.79 9.72 -25.20
CA GLU A 80 6.12 10.12 -25.65
C GLU A 80 6.10 10.60 -27.10
N ASP A 81 5.56 9.78 -28.01
CA ASP A 81 5.41 10.08 -29.44
C ASP A 81 4.70 11.43 -29.67
N ARG A 82 3.69 11.75 -28.84
CA ARG A 82 2.84 12.94 -28.99
C ARG A 82 3.41 14.18 -28.33
N VAL A 83 4.17 14.04 -27.25
CA VAL A 83 4.71 15.16 -26.46
C VAL A 83 6.08 15.58 -26.95
N ILE A 84 6.98 14.61 -27.20
CA ILE A 84 8.36 14.87 -27.60
C ILE A 84 8.48 14.84 -29.14
N GLY A 85 7.65 14.04 -29.80
CA GLY A 85 7.72 13.76 -31.24
C GLY A 85 8.37 12.40 -31.50
N ALA A 86 8.06 11.78 -32.64
CA ALA A 86 8.46 10.40 -33.01
C ALA A 86 9.98 10.12 -33.02
N HIS A 87 10.81 11.15 -32.86
CA HIS A 87 12.26 11.05 -32.81
C HIS A 87 12.85 11.40 -31.44
N GLY A 88 12.06 11.64 -30.39
CA GLY A 88 12.59 11.88 -29.04
C GLY A 88 13.55 13.10 -28.95
N ILE A 89 14.20 13.27 -27.79
CA ILE A 89 15.29 14.24 -27.61
C ILE A 89 16.60 13.52 -27.91
N HIS A 90 17.18 13.76 -29.08
CA HIS A 90 18.53 13.29 -29.40
C HIS A 90 19.58 14.24 -28.79
N VAL A 91 20.63 13.69 -28.18
CA VAL A 91 21.83 14.46 -27.82
C VAL A 91 22.73 14.44 -29.05
N GLU A 92 22.87 15.59 -29.72
CA GLU A 92 23.84 15.74 -30.81
C GLU A 92 25.28 15.70 -30.25
N PRO A 93 26.22 15.05 -30.96
CA PRO A 93 27.63 14.97 -30.57
C PRO A 93 28.39 16.31 -30.72
#